data_AF-A0A919HNC5-F1
#
_entry.id   AF-A0A919HNC5-F1
#
_cell.length_a   1.000
_cell.length_b   1.000
_cell.length_c   1.000
_cell.angle_alpha   90.00
_cell.angle_beta   90.00
_cell.angle_gamma   90.00
#
_symmetry.space_group_name_H-M   'P 1'
#
loop_
_entity.id
_entity.type
_entity.pdbx_description
1 polymer ?
#
loop_
_entity_poly.entity_id
_entity_poly.type
_entity_poly.pdbx_seq_one_letter_code
_entity_poly.pdbx_strand_id
1 'polypeptide(L)'
;MTGSVSDVEQLAPKLTRELWQEDRGTVLLWGGDPATPADADWLAALRKLRRRAVDGMVWVTSGLDGMPATENSATSGLTPDAMDSVSHALKLRYEALGWKLPLYVWSLHPRAGEQAGRVTQPVGCLLHANCSPQTLAGQLTGLIPQLTAQGIQQVCGQPQHNFLLALADQLTRKPETVTEPLSVLLNPYRPQPLAGVVFSAPSAEAGRSISHHWGRDNRWDILPDRMTELPAGLRPRKQGVNWMRGMSVAAALMLLWAASMTVSFIANRELVAIAQEQVRQASAEKQSLTLRLHALSALQKTLSTGILLAARRAVVPPRWPQSER
;
A
#
# COMPACT_ATOMS: atom_id res chain seq x y z
N MET A 1 -0.40 -12.97 -9.29
CA MET A 1 -1.31 -13.84 -8.54
C MET A 1 -0.56 -14.52 -7.41
N THR A 2 -1.16 -14.61 -6.23
CA THR A 2 -0.59 -15.30 -5.06
C THR A 2 -1.69 -16.13 -4.41
N GLY A 3 -1.38 -17.28 -3.83
CA GLY A 3 -2.40 -18.19 -3.26
C GLY A 3 -1.83 -19.59 -3.08
N SER A 4 -2.63 -20.53 -2.58
CA SER A 4 -2.24 -21.95 -2.59
C SER A 4 -2.04 -22.42 -4.04
N VAL A 5 -1.06 -23.30 -4.27
CA VAL A 5 -0.81 -23.90 -5.59
C VAL A 5 -2.07 -24.60 -6.12
N SER A 6 -2.82 -25.30 -5.25
CA SER A 6 -4.07 -25.96 -5.63
C SER A 6 -5.11 -24.99 -6.16
N ASP A 7 -5.29 -23.87 -5.48
CA ASP A 7 -6.32 -22.88 -5.78
C ASP A 7 -5.97 -22.14 -7.07
N VAL A 8 -4.70 -21.76 -7.21
CA VAL A 8 -4.23 -21.01 -8.37
C VAL A 8 -4.29 -21.85 -9.63
N GLU A 9 -3.94 -23.15 -9.55
CA GLU A 9 -4.04 -24.06 -10.71
C GLU A 9 -5.49 -24.31 -11.15
N GLN A 10 -6.47 -24.24 -10.25
CA GLN A 10 -7.90 -24.31 -10.61
C GLN A 10 -8.41 -23.06 -11.33
N LEU A 11 -7.76 -21.91 -11.13
CA LEU A 11 -8.14 -20.64 -11.73
C LEU A 11 -7.34 -20.31 -13.01
N ALA A 12 -6.03 -20.55 -12.97
CA ALA A 12 -5.06 -20.31 -14.04
C ALA A 12 -4.11 -21.52 -14.12
N PRO A 13 -4.52 -22.60 -14.82
CA PRO A 13 -3.74 -23.82 -14.89
C PRO A 13 -2.40 -23.60 -15.59
N LYS A 14 -1.37 -24.31 -15.14
CA LYS A 14 0.05 -24.21 -15.53
C LYS A 14 0.78 -22.95 -15.04
N LEU A 15 0.10 -21.97 -14.46
CA LEU A 15 0.74 -20.72 -14.03
C LEU A 15 1.83 -20.96 -12.97
N THR A 16 1.63 -21.92 -12.07
CA THR A 16 2.62 -22.20 -11.01
C THR A 16 3.88 -22.87 -11.54
N ARG A 17 3.78 -23.56 -12.69
CA ARG A 17 4.91 -24.23 -13.36
C ARG A 17 5.61 -23.30 -14.35
N GLU A 18 4.85 -22.53 -15.12
CA GLU A 18 5.36 -21.64 -16.16
C GLU A 18 5.79 -20.27 -15.62
N LEU A 19 5.40 -19.93 -14.38
CA LEU A 19 5.63 -18.66 -13.66
C LEU A 19 4.98 -17.42 -14.28
N TRP A 20 4.64 -17.47 -15.57
CA TRP A 20 3.99 -16.40 -16.29
C TRP A 20 3.11 -16.92 -17.43
N GLN A 21 2.02 -16.22 -17.71
CA GLN A 21 1.12 -16.46 -18.84
C GLN A 21 0.63 -15.14 -19.40
N GLU A 22 0.30 -15.09 -20.69
CA GLU A 22 -0.18 -13.89 -21.37
C GLU A 22 -1.51 -14.17 -22.09
N ASP A 23 -2.41 -13.20 -22.05
CA ASP A 23 -3.53 -13.11 -22.99
C ASP A 23 -3.94 -11.65 -23.21
N ARG A 24 -4.28 -11.30 -24.46
CA ARG A 24 -4.77 -9.97 -24.86
C ARG A 24 -3.92 -8.79 -24.31
N GLY A 25 -2.59 -8.94 -24.29
CA GLY A 25 -1.66 -7.92 -23.82
C GLY A 25 -1.63 -7.72 -22.29
N THR A 26 -2.24 -8.63 -21.54
CA THR A 26 -2.18 -8.70 -20.08
C THR A 26 -1.33 -9.90 -19.68
N VAL A 27 -0.33 -9.68 -18.82
CA VAL A 27 0.55 -10.73 -18.32
C VAL A 27 0.18 -11.08 -16.88
N LEU A 28 -0.05 -12.36 -16.67
CA LEU A 28 -0.27 -12.97 -15.38
C LEU A 28 1.06 -13.49 -14.85
N LEU A 29 1.45 -13.06 -13.65
CA LEU A 29 2.70 -13.47 -13.02
C LEU A 29 2.41 -14.26 -11.75
N TRP A 30 3.12 -15.37 -11.56
CA TRP A 30 3.10 -16.12 -10.31
C TRP A 30 3.83 -15.36 -9.21
N GLY A 31 3.20 -15.21 -8.05
CA GLY A 31 3.69 -14.43 -6.92
C GLY A 31 4.00 -15.28 -5.69
N GLY A 32 3.87 -16.61 -5.79
CA GLY A 32 4.09 -17.55 -4.69
C GLY A 32 2.89 -17.73 -3.77
N ASP A 33 2.99 -18.68 -2.85
CA ASP A 33 2.00 -18.94 -1.81
C ASP A 33 2.24 -18.02 -0.59
N PRO A 34 1.25 -17.28 -0.08
CA PRO A 34 1.41 -16.47 1.13
C PRO A 34 1.83 -17.27 2.37
N ALA A 35 1.55 -18.58 2.44
CA ALA A 35 2.00 -19.46 3.53
C ALA A 35 3.51 -19.75 3.48
N THR A 36 4.14 -19.57 2.32
CA THR A 36 5.58 -19.75 2.13
C THR A 36 6.32 -18.41 2.19
N PRO A 37 7.60 -18.40 2.62
CA PRO A 37 8.39 -17.18 2.59
C PRO A 37 8.44 -16.58 1.18
N ALA A 38 8.49 -15.25 1.12
CA ALA A 38 8.55 -14.56 -0.15
C ALA A 38 9.90 -14.81 -0.85
N ASP A 39 9.86 -15.24 -2.11
CA ASP A 39 11.05 -15.34 -2.96
C ASP A 39 11.54 -13.93 -3.30
N ALA A 40 12.52 -13.47 -2.53
CA ALA A 40 13.07 -12.13 -2.64
C ALA A 40 13.76 -11.91 -3.99
N ASP A 41 14.40 -12.94 -4.55
CA ASP A 41 15.14 -12.83 -5.82
C ASP A 41 14.17 -12.71 -6.99
N TRP A 42 13.10 -13.51 -7.00
CA TRP A 42 12.02 -13.40 -7.96
C TRP A 42 11.33 -12.03 -7.89
N LEU A 43 10.94 -11.57 -6.70
CA LEU A 43 10.29 -10.27 -6.54
C LEU A 43 11.24 -9.10 -6.87
N ALA A 44 12.54 -9.24 -6.60
CA ALA A 44 13.56 -8.28 -7.02
C ALA A 44 13.76 -8.26 -8.54
N ALA A 45 13.64 -9.40 -9.22
CA ALA A 45 13.63 -9.48 -10.67
C ALA A 45 12.39 -8.77 -11.26
N LEU A 46 11.19 -8.99 -10.68
CA LEU A 46 9.97 -8.28 -11.06
C LEU A 46 10.11 -6.77 -10.92
N ARG A 47 10.78 -6.29 -9.86
CA ARG A 47 11.05 -4.86 -9.67
C ARG A 47 11.91 -4.24 -10.78
N LYS A 48 12.75 -5.03 -11.47
CA LYS A 48 13.62 -4.57 -12.57
C LYS A 48 12.88 -4.46 -13.90
N LEU A 49 11.71 -5.09 -14.05
CA LEU A 49 11.07 -5.30 -15.35
C LEU A 49 10.47 -4.03 -16.03
N ARG A 50 10.22 -2.90 -15.34
CA ARG A 50 10.00 -1.53 -15.94
C ARG A 50 9.65 -0.46 -14.88
N ARG A 51 9.49 0.81 -15.31
CA ARG A 51 9.07 1.98 -14.47
C ARG A 51 7.75 1.80 -13.69
N ARG A 52 6.90 0.82 -14.05
CA ARG A 52 5.56 0.53 -13.51
C ARG A 52 5.35 -0.99 -13.58
N ALA A 53 5.92 -1.75 -12.64
CA ALA A 53 6.22 -3.16 -12.85
C ALA A 53 5.00 -4.10 -12.75
N VAL A 54 3.97 -3.74 -11.98
CA VAL A 54 2.78 -4.57 -11.76
C VAL A 54 1.57 -3.66 -11.54
N ASP A 55 0.43 -4.04 -12.11
CA ASP A 55 -0.79 -3.22 -12.12
C ASP A 55 -1.71 -3.53 -10.93
N GLY A 56 -1.66 -4.76 -10.42
CA GLY A 56 -2.42 -5.20 -9.25
C GLY A 56 -1.94 -6.54 -8.72
N MET A 57 -2.34 -6.87 -7.49
CA MET A 57 -2.12 -8.17 -6.88
C MET A 57 -3.45 -8.90 -6.76
N VAL A 58 -3.53 -10.11 -7.28
CA VAL A 58 -4.70 -10.99 -7.08
C VAL A 58 -4.31 -12.07 -6.10
N TRP A 59 -4.97 -12.12 -4.94
CA TRP A 59 -4.82 -13.19 -3.96
C TRP A 59 -5.96 -14.19 -4.14
N VAL A 60 -5.63 -15.45 -4.40
CA VAL A 60 -6.58 -16.53 -4.64
C VAL A 60 -6.69 -17.40 -3.40
N THR A 61 -7.92 -17.67 -2.96
CA THR A 61 -8.17 -18.55 -1.82
C THR A 61 -9.49 -19.29 -1.96
N SER A 62 -9.50 -20.58 -1.57
CA SER A 62 -10.70 -21.39 -1.40
C SER A 62 -11.24 -21.38 0.04
N GLY A 63 -10.54 -20.74 0.98
CA GLY A 63 -10.90 -20.77 2.40
C GLY A 63 -12.08 -19.85 2.79
N LEU A 64 -12.58 -19.04 1.85
CA LEU A 64 -13.81 -18.26 1.98
C LEU A 64 -15.05 -19.05 1.52
N ASP A 65 -14.87 -20.29 1.02
CA ASP A 65 -15.96 -21.17 0.62
C ASP A 65 -16.66 -21.75 1.86
N GLY A 66 -17.88 -21.29 2.11
CA GLY A 66 -18.74 -21.72 3.20
C GLY A 66 -19.78 -22.76 2.79
N MET A 67 -19.78 -23.22 1.53
CA MET A 67 -20.75 -24.17 1.01
C MET A 67 -20.63 -25.53 1.71
N PRO A 68 -21.70 -26.29 1.93
CA PRO A 68 -21.60 -27.62 2.50
C PRO A 68 -20.65 -28.49 1.66
N ALA A 69 -19.62 -29.05 2.31
CA ALA A 69 -18.72 -29.98 1.66
C ALA A 69 -19.47 -31.25 1.30
N THR A 70 -19.32 -31.72 0.07
CA THR A 70 -19.49 -33.15 -0.22
C THR A 70 -18.40 -33.91 0.54
N GLU A 71 -18.66 -35.16 0.93
CA GLU A 71 -17.93 -35.97 1.94
C GLU A 71 -16.38 -36.04 1.78
N ASN A 72 -15.82 -35.55 0.67
CA ASN A 72 -14.42 -35.63 0.29
C ASN A 72 -13.65 -34.29 0.20
N SER A 73 -14.20 -33.15 0.66
CA SER A 73 -13.50 -31.84 0.58
C SER A 73 -13.47 -31.09 1.91
N ALA A 74 -12.49 -31.42 2.75
CA ALA A 74 -12.19 -30.70 3.99
C ALA A 74 -11.34 -29.45 3.71
N THR A 75 -11.98 -28.34 3.31
CA THR A 75 -11.36 -27.01 3.40
C THR A 75 -11.78 -26.36 4.72
N SER A 76 -10.85 -26.24 5.66
CA SER A 76 -11.06 -25.44 6.88
C SER A 76 -11.28 -23.99 6.50
N GLY A 77 -12.34 -23.37 7.03
CA GLY A 77 -12.60 -21.95 6.83
C GLY A 77 -11.43 -21.08 7.28
N LEU A 78 -11.26 -19.92 6.65
CA LEU A 78 -10.21 -18.96 7.02
C LEU A 78 -10.46 -18.42 8.43
N THR A 79 -9.60 -18.79 9.36
CA THR A 79 -9.60 -18.21 10.72
C THR A 79 -9.01 -16.79 10.69
N PRO A 80 -9.37 -15.93 11.67
CA PRO A 80 -8.78 -14.60 11.80
C PRO A 80 -7.24 -14.62 11.88
N ASP A 81 -6.66 -15.57 12.63
CA ASP A 81 -5.21 -15.71 12.77
C ASP A 81 -4.53 -16.08 11.43
N ALA A 82 -5.16 -16.98 10.67
CA ALA A 82 -4.67 -17.35 9.34
C ALA A 82 -4.72 -16.13 8.40
N MET A 83 -5.79 -15.34 8.46
CA MET A 83 -5.89 -14.11 7.69
C MET A 83 -4.86 -13.05 8.12
N ASP A 84 -4.58 -12.91 9.41
CA ASP A 84 -3.53 -12.03 9.91
C ASP A 84 -2.17 -12.44 9.35
N SER A 85 -1.88 -13.74 9.30
CA SER A 85 -0.65 -14.27 8.70
C SER A 85 -0.56 -13.96 7.20
N VAL A 86 -1.66 -14.12 6.46
CA VAL A 86 -1.74 -13.78 5.03
C VAL A 86 -1.55 -12.27 4.82
N SER A 87 -2.19 -11.44 5.65
CA SER A 87 -2.05 -9.98 5.57
C SER A 87 -0.60 -9.54 5.78
N HIS A 88 0.12 -10.21 6.70
CA HIS A 88 1.52 -9.98 6.97
C HIS A 88 2.40 -10.45 5.80
N ALA A 89 2.15 -11.64 5.27
CA ALA A 89 2.87 -12.17 4.11
C ALA A 89 2.70 -11.28 2.86
N LEU A 90 1.48 -10.79 2.60
CA LEU A 90 1.21 -9.85 1.51
C LEU A 90 1.97 -8.54 1.70
N LYS A 91 2.03 -8.02 2.94
CA LYS A 91 2.80 -6.82 3.26
C LYS A 91 4.28 -7.01 2.94
N LEU A 92 4.89 -8.13 3.35
CA LEU A 92 6.29 -8.44 3.05
C LEU A 92 6.54 -8.53 1.54
N ARG A 93 5.60 -9.11 0.77
CA ARG A 93 5.70 -9.16 -0.70
C ARG A 93 5.63 -7.77 -1.32
N TYR A 94 4.79 -6.89 -0.80
CA TYR A 94 4.75 -5.49 -1.25
C TYR A 94 6.03 -4.72 -0.92
N GLU A 95 6.63 -4.98 0.24
CA GLU A 95 7.93 -4.41 0.64
C GLU A 95 9.06 -4.90 -0.29
N ALA A 96 9.12 -6.20 -0.59
CA ALA A 96 10.08 -6.78 -1.51
C ALA A 96 9.93 -6.26 -2.95
N LEU A 97 8.68 -6.08 -3.42
CA LEU A 97 8.38 -5.46 -4.71
C LEU A 97 8.71 -3.96 -4.73
N GLY A 98 8.67 -3.28 -3.57
CA GLY A 98 8.82 -1.83 -3.47
C GLY A 98 7.60 -1.05 -3.96
N TRP A 99 6.42 -1.69 -3.99
CA TRP A 99 5.16 -1.08 -4.44
C TRP A 99 3.98 -1.52 -3.56
N LYS A 100 3.06 -0.60 -3.25
CA LYS A 100 1.71 -0.93 -2.77
C LYS A 100 0.83 -1.05 -4.01
N LEU A 101 0.29 -2.23 -4.23
CA LEU A 101 -0.55 -2.54 -5.39
C LEU A 101 -2.00 -2.71 -4.92
N PRO A 102 -3.01 -2.39 -5.74
CA PRO A 102 -4.39 -2.76 -5.44
C PRO A 102 -4.50 -4.27 -5.28
N LEU A 103 -5.07 -4.71 -4.16
CA LEU A 103 -5.30 -6.11 -3.83
C LEU A 103 -6.72 -6.52 -4.27
N TYR A 104 -6.81 -7.56 -5.08
CA TYR A 104 -8.07 -8.22 -5.44
C TYR A 104 -8.10 -9.57 -4.74
N VAL A 105 -9.13 -9.80 -3.93
CA VAL A 105 -9.35 -11.10 -3.29
C VAL A 105 -10.20 -11.93 -4.23
N TRP A 106 -9.69 -13.08 -4.65
CA TRP A 106 -10.39 -14.02 -5.50
C TRP A 106 -10.78 -15.26 -4.68
N SER A 107 -12.06 -15.35 -4.36
CA SER A 107 -12.65 -16.45 -3.62
C SER A 107 -13.09 -17.57 -4.56
N LEU A 108 -12.37 -18.69 -4.54
CA LEU A 108 -12.71 -19.89 -5.29
C LEU A 108 -13.67 -20.77 -4.51
N HIS A 109 -14.68 -21.28 -5.20
CA HIS A 109 -15.68 -22.19 -4.63
C HIS A 109 -15.57 -23.56 -5.28
N PRO A 110 -14.55 -24.36 -4.92
CA PRO A 110 -14.39 -25.70 -5.47
C PRO A 110 -15.60 -26.60 -5.16
N ARG A 111 -16.32 -26.35 -4.05
CA ARG A 111 -17.48 -27.16 -3.65
C ARG A 111 -18.68 -27.03 -4.60
N ALA A 112 -18.73 -25.99 -5.44
CA ALA A 112 -19.73 -25.86 -6.49
C ALA A 112 -19.49 -26.81 -7.67
N GLY A 113 -18.31 -27.44 -7.74
CA GLY A 113 -17.89 -28.30 -8.84
C GLY A 113 -17.56 -27.54 -10.12
N GLU A 114 -17.02 -28.27 -11.10
CA GLU A 114 -16.79 -27.75 -12.44
C GLU A 114 -18.10 -27.73 -13.22
N GLN A 115 -18.55 -26.53 -13.59
CA GLN A 115 -19.77 -26.32 -14.37
C GLN A 115 -19.41 -26.10 -15.85
N ALA A 116 -19.01 -27.17 -16.52
CA ALA A 116 -18.57 -27.13 -17.92
C ALA A 116 -19.67 -26.60 -18.86
N GLY A 117 -19.32 -25.71 -19.79
CA GLY A 117 -20.30 -25.09 -20.69
C GLY A 117 -21.19 -24.01 -20.06
N ARG A 118 -20.98 -23.68 -18.78
CA ARG A 118 -21.66 -22.53 -18.15
C ARG A 118 -21.11 -21.24 -18.74
N VAL A 119 -22.02 -20.35 -19.15
CA VAL A 119 -21.64 -18.97 -19.49
C VAL A 119 -21.03 -18.33 -18.25
N THR A 120 -19.73 -18.10 -18.29
CA THR A 120 -19.02 -17.42 -17.21
C THR A 120 -19.36 -15.93 -17.23
N GLN A 121 -19.50 -15.34 -16.05
CA GLN A 121 -19.72 -13.90 -15.88
C GLN A 121 -18.85 -13.36 -14.74
N PRO A 122 -18.54 -12.06 -14.74
CA PRO A 122 -17.90 -11.41 -13.61
C PRO A 122 -18.85 -11.40 -12.40
N VAL A 123 -18.39 -11.93 -11.27
CA VAL A 123 -19.14 -11.94 -10.01
C VAL A 123 -18.26 -11.38 -8.90
N GLY A 124 -18.71 -10.31 -8.28
CA GLY A 124 -17.96 -9.67 -7.20
C GLY A 124 -18.31 -8.19 -7.05
N CYS A 125 -17.60 -7.52 -6.15
CA CYS A 125 -17.70 -6.08 -5.94
C CYS A 125 -16.32 -5.41 -5.99
N LEU A 126 -16.29 -4.23 -6.59
CA LEU A 126 -15.15 -3.32 -6.54
C LEU A 126 -15.32 -2.36 -5.37
N LEU A 127 -14.25 -2.19 -4.60
CA LEU A 127 -14.25 -1.45 -3.35
C LEU A 127 -13.64 -0.06 -3.55
N HIS A 128 -14.18 0.92 -2.84
CA HIS A 128 -13.63 2.26 -2.81
C HIS A 128 -12.44 2.35 -1.85
N ALA A 129 -11.60 3.39 -2.04
CA ALA A 129 -10.52 3.67 -1.10
C ALA A 129 -11.09 3.90 0.31
N ASN A 130 -10.48 3.27 1.32
CA ASN A 130 -10.91 3.31 2.73
C ASN A 130 -12.29 2.66 2.99
N CYS A 131 -12.61 1.57 2.31
CA CYS A 131 -13.81 0.79 2.59
C CYS A 131 -13.82 0.28 4.04
N SER A 132 -14.95 0.43 4.74
CA SER A 132 -15.15 -0.17 6.06
C SER A 132 -15.76 -1.58 5.94
N PRO A 133 -15.56 -2.47 6.93
CA PRO A 133 -16.18 -3.80 6.94
C PRO A 133 -17.71 -3.76 6.78
N GLN A 134 -18.37 -2.73 7.32
CA GLN A 134 -19.82 -2.55 7.20
C GLN A 134 -20.23 -2.19 5.76
N THR A 135 -19.42 -1.37 5.08
CA THR A 135 -19.66 -1.00 3.68
C THR A 135 -19.47 -2.22 2.76
N LEU A 136 -18.45 -3.04 3.04
CA LEU A 136 -18.23 -4.32 2.36
C LEU A 136 -19.44 -5.24 2.52
N ALA A 137 -19.94 -5.43 3.74
CA ALA A 137 -21.12 -6.25 4.01
C ALA A 137 -22.34 -5.74 3.23
N GLY A 138 -22.58 -4.42 3.23
CA GLY A 138 -23.65 -3.81 2.45
C GLY A 138 -23.53 -4.04 0.94
N GLN A 139 -22.31 -3.95 0.39
CA GLN A 139 -22.08 -4.25 -1.04
C GLN A 139 -22.33 -5.73 -1.36
N LEU A 140 -21.90 -6.66 -0.49
CA LEU A 140 -22.16 -8.08 -0.68
C LEU A 140 -23.67 -8.39 -0.64
N THR A 141 -24.40 -7.80 0.29
CA THR A 141 -25.86 -7.93 0.35
C THR A 141 -26.54 -7.36 -0.90
N GLY A 142 -26.02 -6.24 -1.43
CA GLY A 142 -26.50 -5.63 -2.68
C GLY A 142 -26.27 -6.49 -3.93
N LEU A 143 -25.30 -7.41 -3.90
CA LEU A 143 -25.07 -8.35 -5.00
C LEU A 143 -26.10 -9.49 -5.03
N ILE A 144 -26.69 -9.86 -3.88
CA ILE A 144 -27.59 -11.02 -3.75
C ILE A 144 -28.71 -11.01 -4.79
N PRO A 145 -29.49 -9.91 -4.99
CA PRO A 145 -30.57 -9.92 -5.98
C PRO A 145 -30.09 -10.18 -7.42
N GLN A 146 -28.92 -9.66 -7.78
CA GLN A 146 -28.32 -9.86 -9.10
C GLN A 146 -27.88 -11.32 -9.27
N LEU A 147 -27.26 -11.91 -8.23
CA LEU A 147 -26.87 -13.31 -8.20
C LEU A 147 -28.08 -14.25 -8.30
N THR A 148 -29.17 -13.93 -7.60
CA THR A 148 -30.40 -14.71 -7.64
C THR A 148 -31.04 -14.66 -9.02
N ALA A 149 -31.20 -13.48 -9.61
CA ALA A 149 -31.80 -13.33 -10.94
C ALA A 149 -31.00 -14.07 -12.02
N GLN A 150 -29.68 -13.86 -12.06
CA GLN A 150 -28.79 -14.54 -13.01
C GLN A 150 -28.69 -16.04 -12.74
N GLY A 151 -28.67 -16.45 -11.46
CA GLY A 151 -28.62 -17.85 -11.05
C GLY A 151 -29.87 -18.62 -11.47
N ILE A 152 -31.07 -18.03 -11.32
CA ILE A 152 -32.32 -18.63 -11.80
C ILE A 152 -32.25 -18.84 -13.32
N GLN A 153 -31.80 -17.85 -14.07
CA GLN A 153 -31.66 -17.96 -15.52
C GLN A 153 -30.70 -19.09 -15.93
N GLN A 154 -29.59 -19.26 -15.20
CA GLN A 154 -28.62 -20.33 -15.48
C GLN A 154 -29.17 -21.72 -15.18
N VAL A 155 -29.85 -21.87 -14.04
CA VAL A 155 -30.47 -23.13 -13.63
C VAL A 155 -31.62 -23.54 -14.54
N CYS A 156 -32.41 -22.56 -15.03
CA CYS A 156 -33.46 -22.82 -16.03
C CYS A 156 -32.89 -23.36 -17.34
N GLY A 157 -31.68 -22.94 -17.73
CA GLY A 157 -30.98 -23.49 -18.90
C GLY A 157 -30.45 -24.89 -18.63
N GLN A 158 -29.67 -25.06 -17.55
CA GLN A 158 -29.15 -26.34 -17.10
C GLN A 158 -29.12 -26.40 -15.57
N PRO A 159 -29.72 -27.44 -14.95
CA PRO A 159 -29.85 -27.51 -13.49
C PRO A 159 -28.51 -27.63 -12.76
N GLN A 160 -27.45 -28.04 -13.46
CA GLN A 160 -26.10 -28.15 -12.93
C GLN A 160 -25.44 -26.77 -12.67
N HIS A 161 -25.95 -25.69 -13.27
CA HIS A 161 -25.39 -24.33 -13.14
C HIS A 161 -25.90 -23.59 -11.90
N ASN A 162 -25.78 -24.22 -10.72
CA ASN A 162 -26.34 -23.71 -9.46
C ASN A 162 -25.39 -22.78 -8.67
N PHE A 163 -24.19 -22.49 -9.18
CA PHE A 163 -23.14 -21.79 -8.42
C PHE A 163 -23.60 -20.42 -7.91
N LEU A 164 -24.27 -19.62 -8.74
CA LEU A 164 -24.72 -18.28 -8.35
C LEU A 164 -25.78 -18.30 -7.26
N LEU A 165 -26.68 -19.29 -7.30
CA LEU A 165 -27.71 -19.48 -6.28
C LEU A 165 -27.11 -19.98 -4.97
N ALA A 166 -26.16 -20.91 -5.07
CA ALA A 166 -25.36 -21.39 -3.95
C ALA A 166 -24.62 -20.23 -3.26
N LEU A 167 -23.93 -19.39 -4.03
CA LEU A 167 -23.24 -18.21 -3.52
C LEU A 167 -24.21 -17.20 -2.89
N ALA A 168 -25.36 -16.95 -3.53
CA ALA A 168 -26.40 -16.07 -3.00
C ALA A 168 -26.93 -16.60 -1.65
N ASP A 169 -27.17 -17.91 -1.52
CA ASP A 169 -27.62 -18.54 -0.27
C ASP A 169 -26.53 -18.44 0.82
N GLN A 170 -25.26 -18.68 0.49
CA GLN A 170 -24.14 -18.50 1.42
C GLN A 170 -24.07 -17.06 1.94
N LEU A 171 -24.10 -16.07 1.04
CA LEU A 171 -24.04 -14.65 1.41
C LEU A 171 -25.28 -14.21 2.21
N THR A 172 -26.43 -14.85 2.00
CA THR A 172 -27.66 -14.55 2.75
C THR A 172 -27.62 -15.15 4.16
N ARG A 173 -27.21 -16.42 4.28
CA ARG A 173 -27.26 -17.14 5.57
C ARG A 173 -26.06 -16.88 6.46
N LYS A 174 -24.87 -16.77 5.85
CA LYS A 174 -23.59 -16.70 6.55
C LYS A 174 -22.63 -15.67 5.92
N PRO A 175 -23.03 -14.38 5.82
CA PRO A 175 -22.15 -13.33 5.30
C PRO A 175 -20.83 -13.19 6.07
N GLU A 176 -20.80 -13.58 7.35
CA GLU A 176 -19.64 -13.60 8.22
C GLU A 176 -18.49 -14.45 7.66
N THR A 177 -18.80 -15.52 6.93
CA THR A 177 -17.77 -16.40 6.30
C THR A 177 -16.84 -15.65 5.35
N VAL A 178 -17.33 -14.57 4.74
CA VAL A 178 -16.57 -13.73 3.82
C VAL A 178 -16.16 -12.42 4.48
N THR A 179 -17.06 -11.80 5.24
CA THR A 179 -16.84 -10.47 5.82
C THR A 179 -15.87 -10.47 7.01
N GLU A 180 -15.90 -11.48 7.87
CA GLU A 180 -15.00 -11.53 9.04
C GLU A 180 -13.54 -11.64 8.63
N PRO A 181 -13.13 -12.58 7.75
CA PRO A 181 -11.74 -12.63 7.32
C PRO A 181 -11.33 -11.35 6.59
N LEU A 182 -12.18 -10.81 5.71
CA LEU A 182 -11.84 -9.57 4.98
C LEU A 182 -11.73 -8.33 5.87
N SER A 183 -12.36 -8.33 7.05
CA SER A 183 -12.25 -7.22 8.01
C SER A 183 -10.81 -6.96 8.46
N VAL A 184 -9.97 -8.01 8.52
CA VAL A 184 -8.54 -7.93 8.86
C VAL A 184 -7.77 -7.09 7.84
N LEU A 185 -8.09 -7.25 6.54
CA LEU A 185 -7.47 -6.50 5.45
C LEU A 185 -7.94 -5.04 5.41
N LEU A 186 -9.17 -4.78 5.88
CA LEU A 186 -9.78 -3.46 5.95
C LEU A 186 -9.47 -2.71 7.26
N ASN A 187 -8.60 -3.27 8.12
CA ASN A 187 -8.29 -2.69 9.42
C ASN A 187 -7.59 -1.31 9.27
N PRO A 188 -8.12 -0.22 9.88
CA PRO A 188 -7.52 1.12 9.81
C PRO A 188 -6.07 1.20 10.33
N TYR A 189 -5.68 0.32 11.25
CA TYR A 189 -4.32 0.29 11.80
C TYR A 189 -3.30 -0.34 10.85
N ARG A 190 -3.74 -1.15 9.88
CA ARG A 190 -2.91 -1.78 8.84
C ARG A 190 -3.65 -1.77 7.50
N PRO A 191 -3.89 -0.58 6.90
CA PRO A 191 -4.73 -0.49 5.71
C PRO A 191 -4.03 -1.19 4.54
N GLN A 192 -4.61 -2.31 4.12
CA GLN A 192 -4.27 -2.93 2.84
C GLN A 192 -5.11 -2.26 1.75
N PRO A 193 -4.54 -2.01 0.57
CA PRO A 193 -5.25 -1.40 -0.56
C PRO A 193 -6.22 -2.41 -1.22
N LEU A 194 -7.21 -2.90 -0.47
CA LEU A 194 -8.22 -3.83 -0.98
C LEU A 194 -9.10 -3.11 -2.01
N ALA A 195 -9.00 -3.54 -3.26
CA ALA A 195 -9.65 -2.93 -4.42
C ALA A 195 -10.91 -3.68 -4.87
N GLY A 196 -11.07 -4.95 -4.49
CA GLY A 196 -12.27 -5.71 -4.80
C GLY A 196 -12.23 -7.14 -4.31
N VAL A 197 -13.40 -7.76 -4.31
CA VAL A 197 -13.61 -9.18 -4.01
C VAL A 197 -14.33 -9.80 -5.19
N VAL A 198 -13.79 -10.91 -5.69
CA VAL A 198 -14.31 -11.66 -6.84
C VAL A 198 -14.63 -13.08 -6.39
N PHE A 199 -15.73 -13.64 -6.86
CA PHE A 199 -16.16 -15.00 -6.55
C PHE A 199 -16.25 -15.81 -7.84
N SER A 200 -15.72 -17.04 -7.83
CA SER A 200 -15.90 -17.94 -8.97
C SER A 200 -15.88 -19.42 -8.59
N ALA A 201 -16.62 -20.22 -9.35
CA ALA A 201 -16.40 -21.67 -9.44
C ALA A 201 -15.11 -21.98 -10.24
N PRO A 202 -14.50 -23.17 -10.02
CA PRO A 202 -13.44 -23.68 -10.87
C PRO A 202 -13.94 -23.87 -12.32
N SER A 203 -13.03 -23.74 -13.29
CA SER A 203 -13.36 -23.85 -14.72
C SER A 203 -12.37 -24.77 -15.43
N ALA A 204 -12.91 -25.81 -16.08
CA ALA A 204 -12.14 -26.70 -16.94
C ALA A 204 -11.60 -25.99 -18.21
N GLU A 205 -12.30 -24.94 -18.67
CA GLU A 205 -12.01 -24.22 -19.91
C GLU A 205 -10.79 -23.29 -19.81
N ALA A 206 -10.30 -23.05 -18.58
CA ALA A 206 -9.09 -22.27 -18.33
C ALA A 206 -7.83 -22.98 -18.85
N GLY A 207 -7.87 -24.31 -19.00
CA GLY A 207 -6.76 -25.14 -19.47
C GLY A 207 -6.63 -25.16 -20.99
N ARG A 208 -5.90 -24.21 -21.56
CA ARG A 208 -5.50 -24.30 -22.98
C ARG A 208 -4.19 -25.07 -23.14
N SER A 209 -4.09 -25.82 -24.24
CA SER A 209 -2.91 -26.66 -24.54
C SER A 209 -1.67 -25.84 -24.86
N ILE A 210 -1.83 -24.58 -25.25
CA ILE A 210 -0.77 -23.65 -25.63
C ILE A 210 0.04 -23.25 -24.39
N SER A 211 1.37 -23.32 -24.48
CA SER A 211 2.27 -22.91 -23.40
C SER A 211 2.27 -21.39 -23.24
N HIS A 212 2.36 -20.91 -22.00
CA HIS A 212 2.34 -19.48 -21.63
C HIS A 212 1.08 -18.72 -22.06
N HIS A 213 0.01 -19.42 -22.44
CA HIS A 213 -1.25 -18.79 -22.84
C HIS A 213 -2.24 -18.78 -21.68
N TRP A 214 -2.75 -17.60 -21.35
CA TRP A 214 -3.77 -17.45 -20.32
C TRP A 214 -5.18 -17.61 -20.92
N GLY A 215 -5.95 -18.59 -20.43
CA GLY A 215 -7.38 -18.72 -20.75
C GLY A 215 -8.22 -17.66 -20.06
N ARG A 216 -8.18 -16.39 -20.53
CA ARG A 216 -8.98 -15.31 -19.96
C ARG A 216 -10.47 -15.50 -20.28
N ASP A 217 -11.19 -16.12 -19.34
CA ASP A 217 -12.65 -16.20 -19.32
C ASP A 217 -13.30 -14.85 -18.95
N ASN A 218 -14.61 -14.72 -19.18
CA ASN A 218 -15.40 -13.53 -18.81
C ASN A 218 -15.37 -13.21 -17.30
N ARG A 219 -14.98 -14.16 -16.45
CA ARG A 219 -14.83 -13.96 -14.99
C ARG A 219 -13.84 -12.84 -14.66
N TRP A 220 -12.85 -12.64 -15.54
CA TRP A 220 -11.77 -11.68 -15.36
C TRP A 220 -12.17 -10.24 -15.73
N ASP A 221 -13.30 -10.06 -16.42
CA ASP A 221 -13.76 -8.74 -16.86
C ASP A 221 -14.29 -7.87 -15.72
N ILE A 222 -14.34 -8.40 -14.49
CA ILE A 222 -14.58 -7.61 -13.28
C ILE A 222 -13.37 -6.72 -12.92
N LEU A 223 -12.17 -7.13 -13.32
CA LEU A 223 -10.97 -6.36 -13.05
C LEU A 223 -10.92 -5.20 -14.05
N PRO A 224 -10.69 -3.97 -13.59
CA PRO A 224 -10.64 -2.82 -14.48
C PRO A 224 -9.50 -2.99 -15.47
N ASP A 225 -9.82 -2.90 -16.77
CA ASP A 225 -8.82 -2.96 -17.86
C ASP A 225 -7.80 -1.80 -17.75
N ARG A 226 -8.18 -0.70 -17.06
CA ARG A 226 -7.31 0.47 -16.86
C ARG A 226 -7.30 0.93 -15.41
N MET A 227 -6.10 1.05 -14.85
CA MET A 227 -5.86 1.59 -13.50
C MET A 227 -6.33 3.04 -13.27
N THR A 228 -6.71 3.78 -14.33
CA THR A 228 -7.28 5.12 -14.20
C THR A 228 -8.68 5.08 -13.56
N GLU A 229 -9.39 3.97 -13.75
CA GLU A 229 -10.73 3.70 -13.20
C GLU A 229 -10.69 3.37 -11.70
N LEU A 230 -9.51 2.98 -11.19
CA LEU A 230 -9.31 2.81 -9.75
C LEU A 230 -9.28 4.17 -9.04
N PRO A 231 -9.98 4.30 -7.88
CA PRO A 231 -9.91 5.48 -7.02
C PRO A 231 -8.46 5.84 -6.69
N ALA A 232 -8.15 7.14 -6.60
CA ALA A 232 -6.77 7.62 -6.44
C ALA A 232 -6.03 7.01 -5.23
N GLY A 233 -6.75 6.61 -4.17
CA GLY A 233 -6.20 5.96 -2.98
C GLY A 233 -5.77 4.50 -3.17
N LEU A 234 -6.27 3.80 -4.21
CA LEU A 234 -5.99 2.38 -4.49
C LEU A 234 -4.98 2.20 -5.65
N ARG A 235 -4.47 3.29 -6.22
CA ARG A 235 -3.54 3.22 -7.34
C ARG A 235 -2.16 2.69 -6.91
N PRO A 236 -1.45 1.95 -7.79
CA PRO A 236 -0.09 1.48 -7.52
C PRO A 236 0.83 2.62 -7.07
N ARG A 237 1.36 2.52 -5.85
CA ARG A 237 2.23 3.55 -5.25
C ARG A 237 3.57 2.95 -4.89
N LYS A 238 4.66 3.55 -5.38
CA LYS A 238 6.02 3.14 -4.97
C LYS A 238 6.16 3.25 -3.46
N GLN A 239 6.54 2.14 -2.84
CA GLN A 239 7.01 2.10 -1.46
C GLN A 239 8.48 2.48 -1.47
N GLY A 240 8.74 3.75 -1.18
CA GLY A 240 10.08 4.27 -0.98
C GLY A 240 9.97 5.64 -0.34
N VAL A 241 10.96 5.99 0.47
CA VAL A 241 11.19 7.38 0.86
C VAL A 241 11.22 8.17 -0.44
N ASN A 242 10.29 9.11 -0.59
CA ASN A 242 10.26 9.93 -1.79
C ASN A 242 11.53 10.78 -1.76
N TRP A 243 12.60 10.30 -2.40
CA TRP A 243 13.92 10.94 -2.41
C TRP A 243 13.81 12.41 -2.83
N MET A 244 12.84 12.75 -3.68
CA MET A 244 12.54 14.13 -4.05
C MET A 244 12.08 14.98 -2.86
N ARG A 245 11.27 14.43 -1.93
CA ARG A 245 10.90 15.11 -0.67
C ARG A 245 12.09 15.23 0.28
N GLY A 246 12.94 14.21 0.32
CA GLY A 246 14.19 14.27 1.09
C GLY A 246 15.12 15.38 0.58
N MET A 247 15.32 15.45 -0.74
CA MET A 247 16.09 16.51 -1.40
C MET A 247 15.47 17.89 -1.20
N SER A 248 14.15 18.05 -1.27
CA SER A 248 13.52 19.36 -1.05
C SER A 248 13.70 19.85 0.38
N VAL A 249 13.61 18.96 1.37
CA VAL A 249 13.85 19.31 2.79
C VAL A 249 15.33 19.63 3.01
N ALA A 250 16.24 18.85 2.44
CA ALA A 250 17.68 19.11 2.53
C ALA A 250 18.06 20.46 1.88
N ALA A 251 17.46 20.79 0.72
CA ALA A 251 17.67 22.07 0.06
C ALA A 251 17.13 23.24 0.90
N ALA A 252 15.96 23.10 1.51
CA ALA A 252 15.40 24.10 2.41
C ALA A 252 16.30 24.33 3.64
N LEU A 253 16.85 23.25 4.22
CA LEU A 253 17.80 23.35 5.33
C LEU A 253 19.11 24.02 4.91
N MET A 254 19.62 23.73 3.71
CA MET A 254 20.82 24.40 3.18
C MET A 254 20.58 25.90 2.97
N LEU A 255 19.41 26.30 2.45
CA LEU A 255 19.06 27.73 2.30
C LEU A 255 18.97 28.42 3.66
N LEU A 256 18.37 27.76 4.65
CA LEU A 256 18.29 28.29 6.02
C LEU A 256 19.68 28.45 6.66
N TRP A 257 20.57 27.48 6.42
CA TRP A 257 21.96 27.54 6.86
C TRP A 257 22.74 28.67 6.20
N ALA A 258 22.59 28.84 4.88
CA ALA A 258 23.23 29.91 4.14
C ALA A 258 22.78 31.29 4.66
N ALA A 259 21.47 31.47 4.88
CA ALA A 259 20.94 32.70 5.47
C ALA A 259 21.54 32.98 6.86
N SER A 260 21.60 31.95 7.72
CA SER A 260 22.19 32.08 9.07
C SER A 260 23.66 32.50 9.03
N MET A 261 24.44 31.92 8.10
CA MET A 261 25.85 32.28 7.91
C MET A 261 26.03 33.72 7.42
N THR A 262 25.18 34.19 6.50
CA THR A 262 25.27 35.58 6.02
C THR A 262 24.98 36.59 7.13
N VAL A 263 23.98 36.33 7.97
CA VAL A 263 23.66 37.19 9.12
C VAL A 263 24.83 37.21 10.12
N SER A 264 25.41 36.04 10.41
CA SER A 264 26.58 35.95 11.30
C SER A 264 27.80 36.69 10.75
N PHE A 265 28.06 36.58 9.44
CA PHE A 265 29.16 37.28 8.78
C PHE A 265 29.02 38.81 8.85
N ILE A 266 27.82 39.34 8.59
CA ILE A 266 27.55 40.78 8.68
C ILE A 266 27.76 41.27 10.12
N ALA A 267 27.18 40.58 11.09
CA ALA A 267 27.33 40.92 12.52
C ALA A 267 28.80 40.87 12.97
N ASN A 268 29.56 39.87 12.53
CA ASN A 268 30.98 39.74 12.87
C ASN A 268 31.82 40.86 12.23
N ARG A 269 31.48 41.28 11.01
CA ARG A 269 32.16 42.39 10.33
C ARG A 269 31.93 43.73 11.03
N GLU A 270 30.70 43.99 11.50
CA GLU A 270 30.39 45.18 12.28
C GLU A 270 31.17 45.21 13.60
N LEU A 271 31.25 44.08 14.31
CA LEU A 271 32.05 43.97 15.54
C LEU A 271 33.54 44.23 15.30
N VAL A 272 34.11 43.71 14.21
CA VAL A 272 35.51 43.96 13.84
C VAL A 272 35.73 45.42 13.45
N ALA A 273 34.79 46.06 12.74
CA ALA A 273 34.90 47.48 12.39
C ALA A 273 34.86 48.38 13.63
N ILE A 274 33.97 48.09 14.59
CA ILE A 274 33.90 48.80 15.87
C ILE A 274 35.21 48.60 16.67
N ALA A 275 35.72 47.37 16.72
CA ALA A 275 36.98 47.07 17.41
C ALA A 275 38.19 47.74 16.76
N GLN A 276 38.25 47.80 15.42
CA GLN A 276 39.30 48.49 14.69
C GLN A 276 39.25 50.01 14.92
N GLU A 277 38.07 50.60 14.94
CA GLU A 277 37.90 52.02 15.23
C GLU A 277 38.33 52.35 16.67
N GLN A 278 38.02 51.47 17.64
CA GLN A 278 38.51 51.61 19.02
C GLN A 278 40.02 51.47 19.14
N VAL A 279 40.65 50.56 18.39
CA VAL A 279 42.12 50.41 18.33
C VAL A 279 42.78 51.61 17.64
N ARG A 280 42.12 52.18 16.62
CA ARG A 280 42.60 53.37 15.91
C ARG A 280 42.50 54.62 16.78
N GLN A 281 41.40 54.79 17.52
CA GLN A 281 41.23 55.86 18.50
C GLN A 281 42.19 55.72 19.69
N ALA A 282 42.46 54.49 20.14
CA ALA A 282 43.44 54.22 21.20
C ALA A 282 44.91 54.39 20.77
N SER A 283 45.20 54.48 19.47
CA SER A 283 46.55 54.70 18.93
C SER A 283 46.77 56.11 18.38
N ALA A 284 45.71 56.88 18.13
CA ALA A 284 45.80 58.19 17.50
C ALA A 284 46.15 59.37 18.42
N GLU A 285 46.05 59.27 19.75
CA GLU A 285 46.36 60.42 20.61
C GLU A 285 46.92 60.01 21.99
N LYS A 286 48.04 60.62 22.36
CA LYS A 286 48.60 60.58 23.71
C LYS A 286 47.56 61.07 24.72
N GLN A 287 46.79 60.19 25.38
CA GLN A 287 45.92 60.56 26.49
C GLN A 287 46.01 59.61 27.69
N SER A 288 45.76 60.20 28.86
CA SER A 288 46.16 59.75 30.20
C SER A 288 45.55 58.42 30.64
N LEU A 289 46.34 57.71 31.46
CA LEU A 289 46.14 56.33 31.94
C LEU A 289 44.73 56.03 32.52
N THR A 290 44.06 57.06 33.03
CA THR A 290 42.72 56.99 33.64
C THR A 290 41.59 56.81 32.63
N LEU A 291 41.72 57.41 31.44
CA LEU A 291 40.72 57.28 30.36
C LEU A 291 40.77 55.88 29.71
N ARG A 292 41.95 55.26 29.68
CA ARG A 292 42.17 53.90 29.18
C ARG A 292 41.53 52.84 30.07
N LEU A 293 41.57 53.02 31.39
CA LEU A 293 40.92 52.12 32.35
C LEU A 293 39.39 52.19 32.27
N HIS A 294 38.84 53.39 32.08
CA HIS A 294 37.40 53.56 31.88
C HIS A 294 36.94 52.92 30.56
N ALA A 295 37.66 53.11 29.47
CA ALA A 295 37.36 52.51 28.18
C ALA A 295 37.43 50.96 28.21
N LEU A 296 38.43 50.39 28.89
CA LEU A 296 38.53 48.93 29.06
C LEU A 296 37.37 48.36 29.90
N SER A 297 36.95 49.05 30.96
CA SER A 297 35.80 48.60 31.77
C SER A 297 34.48 48.64 31.01
N ALA A 298 34.29 49.63 30.13
CA ALA A 298 33.10 49.73 29.27
C ALA A 298 33.08 48.65 28.18
N LEU A 299 34.24 48.30 27.62
CA LEU A 299 34.40 47.19 26.68
C LEU A 299 34.11 45.83 27.32
N GLN A 300 34.59 45.61 28.54
CA GLN A 300 34.34 44.37 29.27
C GLN A 300 32.84 44.21 29.63
N LYS A 301 32.13 45.31 29.89
CA LYS A 301 30.69 45.32 30.15
C LYS A 301 29.85 45.02 28.90
N THR A 302 30.26 45.51 27.74
CA THR A 302 29.55 45.27 26.46
C THR A 302 29.79 43.85 25.94
N LEU A 303 30.99 43.30 26.11
CA LEU A 303 31.28 41.90 25.76
C LEU A 303 30.51 40.91 26.66
N SER A 304 30.45 41.15 27.97
CA SER A 304 29.70 40.28 28.89
C SER A 304 28.19 40.31 28.63
N THR A 305 27.61 41.47 28.31
CA THR A 305 26.20 41.57 27.91
C THR A 305 25.92 40.97 26.54
N GLY A 306 26.83 41.11 25.57
CA GLY A 306 26.73 40.48 24.25
C GLY A 306 26.79 38.95 24.31
N ILE A 307 27.68 38.39 25.12
CA ILE A 307 27.80 36.94 25.34
C ILE A 307 26.55 36.39 26.03
N LEU A 308 25.99 37.10 27.01
CA LEU A 308 24.73 36.72 27.67
C LEU A 308 23.53 36.78 26.73
N LEU A 309 23.45 37.77 25.83
CA LEU A 309 22.37 37.87 24.82
C LEU A 309 22.49 36.80 23.73
N ALA A 310 23.71 36.45 23.31
CA ALA A 310 23.97 35.36 22.37
C ALA A 310 23.65 33.99 23.00
N ALA A 311 24.06 33.76 24.25
CA ALA A 311 23.71 32.55 25.00
C ALA A 311 22.19 32.42 25.22
N ARG A 312 21.48 33.52 25.47
CA ARG A 312 20.01 33.52 25.62
C ARG A 312 19.27 33.25 24.31
N ARG A 313 19.86 33.54 23.15
CA ARG A 313 19.31 33.18 21.82
C ARG A 313 19.62 31.73 21.41
N ALA A 314 20.69 31.12 21.90
CA ALA A 314 21.03 29.72 21.63
C ALA A 314 20.25 28.70 22.47
N VAL A 315 19.65 29.14 23.60
CA VAL A 315 18.98 28.25 24.59
C VAL A 315 17.44 28.25 24.46
N VAL A 316 16.86 28.86 23.42
CA VAL A 316 15.41 28.73 23.17
C VAL A 316 15.17 27.54 22.22
N PRO A 317 14.78 26.35 22.71
CA PRO A 317 14.35 25.27 21.82
C PRO A 317 13.02 25.66 21.13
N PRO A 318 12.74 25.11 19.93
CA PRO A 318 11.47 25.37 19.26
C PRO A 318 10.32 24.81 20.10
N ARG A 319 9.42 25.69 20.56
CA ARG A 319 8.12 25.29 21.09
C ARG A 319 7.32 24.67 19.94
N TRP A 320 7.18 23.35 19.96
CA TRP A 320 6.15 22.67 19.19
C TRP A 320 4.77 23.18 19.62
N PRO A 321 3.82 23.42 18.69
CA PRO A 321 2.48 23.80 19.05
C PRO A 321 1.80 22.60 19.73
N GLN A 322 1.43 22.76 21.00
CA GLN A 322 0.42 21.91 21.63
C GLN A 322 -0.90 22.18 20.91
N SER A 323 -1.43 21.16 20.23
CA SER A 323 -2.80 21.14 19.75
C SER A 323 -3.75 21.18 20.95
N GLU A 324 -4.56 22.22 21.03
CA GLU A 324 -5.76 22.21 21.86
C GLU A 324 -6.77 21.19 21.30
N ARG A 325 -7.26 20.34 22.21
CA ARG A 325 -8.50 19.54 22.25
C ARG A 325 -9.17 19.13 20.93
#